data_AF-A0A1C5SNE3-F1
#
_entry.id   AF-A0A1C5SNE3-F1
#
_cell.length_a   1.000
_cell.length_b   1.000
_cell.length_c   1.000
_cell.angle_alpha   90.00
_cell.angle_beta   90.00
_cell.angle_gamma   90.00
#
_symmetry.space_group_name_H-M   'P 1'
#
loop_
_entity.id
_entity.type
_entity.pdbx_description
1 polymer ?
#
loop_
_entity_poly.entity_id
_entity_poly.type
_entity_poly.pdbx_seq_one_letter_code
_entity_poly.pdbx_strand_id
1 'polypeptide(L)'
;MNLEECRTRIDQIDEKILELYLERMNIVIEVAKYKKEQNLPVLHPKREQEIIVKQRSKAPEELKQYVEALYQTLMETSRAYQNELLK
;
A
#
# COMPACT_ATOMS: atom_id res chain seq x y z
N MET A 1 14.64 6.47 26.67
CA MET A 1 13.30 6.32 26.09
C MET A 1 12.56 5.26 26.90
N ASN A 2 11.40 5.58 27.47
CA ASN A 2 10.56 4.61 28.17
C ASN A 2 9.48 4.05 27.24
N LEU A 3 8.73 3.04 27.69
CA LEU A 3 7.69 2.38 26.88
C LEU A 3 6.60 3.34 26.42
N GLU A 4 6.21 4.29 27.26
CA GLU A 4 5.18 5.27 26.95
C GLU A 4 5.65 6.22 25.83
N GLU A 5 6.88 6.73 25.95
CA GLU A 5 7.51 7.56 24.91
C GLU A 5 7.62 6.82 23.57
N CYS A 6 7.93 5.52 23.59
CA CYS A 6 7.93 4.69 22.39
C CYS A 6 6.53 4.62 21.76
N ARG A 7 5.48 4.40 22.56
CA ARG A 7 4.10 4.30 22.09
C ARG A 7 3.60 5.61 21.50
N THR A 8 3.80 6.73 22.20
CA THR A 8 3.45 8.06 21.68
C THR A 8 4.12 8.34 20.34
N ARG A 9 5.38 7.92 20.17
CA ARG A 9 6.07 8.09 18.89
C ARG A 9 5.51 7.17 17.79
N ILE A 10 5.08 5.95 18.14
CA ILE A 10 4.39 5.05 17.20
C ILE A 10 3.06 5.67 16.77
N ASP A 11 2.26 6.17 17.71
CA ASP A 11 0.96 6.79 17.41
C ASP A 11 1.12 7.95 16.39
N GLN A 12 2.13 8.80 16.59
CA GLN A 12 2.46 9.89 15.65
C GLN A 12 2.91 9.40 14.26
N ILE A 13 3.54 8.22 14.19
CA ILE A 13 3.92 7.61 12.91
C ILE A 13 2.69 7.01 12.24
N ASP A 14 1.83 6.35 13.00
CA ASP A 14 0.61 5.72 12.51
C ASP A 14 -0.37 6.74 11.92
N GLU A 15 -0.48 7.93 12.52
CA GLU A 15 -1.23 9.06 11.95
C GLU A 15 -0.72 9.43 10.54
N LYS A 16 0.60 9.47 10.35
CA LYS A 16 1.21 9.77 9.04
C LYS A 16 1.04 8.63 8.05
N ILE A 17 1.11 7.39 8.51
CA ILE A 17 0.84 6.20 7.68
C ILE A 17 -0.60 6.27 7.18
N LEU A 18 -1.56 6.59 8.05
CA LEU A 18 -2.97 6.72 7.69
C LEU A 18 -3.17 7.84 6.66
N GLU A 19 -2.59 9.02 6.87
CA GLU A 19 -2.67 10.14 5.92
C GLU A 19 -2.17 9.73 4.52
N LEU A 20 -0.97 9.17 4.44
CA LEU A 20 -0.36 8.73 3.18
C LEU A 20 -1.12 7.57 2.53
N TYR A 21 -1.67 6.68 3.35
CA TYR A 21 -2.49 5.57 2.84
C TYR A 21 -3.79 6.08 2.23
N LEU A 22 -4.48 7.02 2.88
CA LEU A 22 -5.70 7.63 2.35
C LEU A 22 -5.43 8.40 1.05
N GLU A 23 -4.34 9.18 0.99
CA GLU A 23 -3.91 9.84 -0.25
C GLU A 23 -3.68 8.82 -1.36
N ARG A 24 -2.96 7.72 -1.06
CA ARG A 24 -2.74 6.64 -2.02
C ARG A 24 -4.06 6.01 -2.49
N MET A 25 -5.04 5.83 -1.59
CA MET A 25 -6.34 5.26 -1.94
C MET A 25 -7.16 6.20 -2.85
N ASN A 26 -7.06 7.51 -2.68
CA ASN A 26 -7.67 8.46 -3.61
C ASN A 26 -7.10 8.31 -5.03
N ILE A 27 -5.79 8.11 -5.18
CA ILE A 27 -5.17 7.85 -6.48
C ILE A 27 -5.62 6.48 -7.04
N VAL A 28 -5.85 5.48 -6.19
CA VAL A 28 -6.38 4.18 -6.62
C VAL A 28 -7.76 4.32 -7.27
N ILE A 29 -8.60 5.27 -6.84
CA ILE A 29 -9.89 5.57 -7.49
C ILE A 29 -9.68 6.01 -8.94
N GLU A 30 -8.76 6.94 -9.17
CA GLU A 30 -8.46 7.44 -10.51
C GLU A 30 -7.87 6.34 -11.41
N VAL A 31 -7.01 5.48 -10.85
CA VAL A 31 -6.51 4.28 -11.54
C VAL A 31 -7.65 3.31 -11.89
N ALA A 32 -8.63 3.13 -11.00
CA ALA A 32 -9.80 2.27 -11.24
C ALA A 32 -10.62 2.78 -12.44
N LYS A 33 -10.94 4.09 -12.44
CA LYS A 33 -11.70 4.76 -13.51
C LYS A 33 -10.98 4.61 -14.85
N TYR A 34 -9.68 4.91 -14.89
CA TYR A 34 -8.86 4.77 -16.09
C TYR A 34 -8.88 3.33 -16.62
N LYS A 35 -8.69 2.33 -15.74
CA LYS A 35 -8.75 0.92 -16.15
C LYS A 35 -10.11 0.53 -16.71
N LYS A 36 -11.21 1.05 -16.13
CA LYS A 36 -12.58 0.82 -16.62
C LYS A 36 -12.75 1.35 -18.03
N GLU A 37 -12.35 2.61 -18.26
CA GLU A 37 -12.45 3.27 -19.57
C GLU A 37 -11.64 2.56 -20.65
N GLN A 38 -10.47 2.01 -20.28
CA GLN A 38 -9.58 1.31 -21.18
C GLN A 38 -9.80 -0.22 -21.25
N ASN A 39 -10.81 -0.76 -20.56
CA ASN A 39 -11.06 -2.20 -20.43
C ASN A 39 -9.84 -3.01 -19.94
N LEU A 40 -9.06 -2.44 -19.02
CA LEU A 40 -7.88 -3.07 -18.44
C LEU A 40 -8.23 -3.84 -17.15
N PRO A 41 -7.57 -4.98 -16.87
CA PRO A 41 -7.81 -5.74 -15.65
C PRO A 41 -7.33 -4.99 -14.40
N VAL A 42 -8.04 -5.18 -13.28
CA VAL A 42 -7.65 -4.64 -11.96
C VAL A 42 -6.32 -5.26 -11.50
N LEU A 43 -6.21 -6.59 -11.58
CA LEU A 43 -5.00 -7.32 -11.22
C LEU A 43 -3.93 -7.15 -12.30
N HIS A 44 -2.76 -6.65 -11.91
CA HIS A 44 -1.60 -6.54 -12.79
C HIS A 44 -0.35 -7.12 -12.10
N PRO A 45 -0.17 -8.46 -12.09
CA PRO A 45 0.76 -9.15 -11.20
C PRO A 45 2.20 -8.66 -11.32
N LYS A 46 2.66 -8.43 -12.55
CA LYS A 46 4.00 -7.92 -12.81
C LYS A 46 4.25 -6.56 -12.15
N ARG A 47 3.27 -5.67 -12.20
CA ARG A 47 3.40 -4.31 -11.65
C ARG A 47 3.44 -4.33 -10.13
N GLU A 48 2.61 -5.17 -9.51
CA GLU A 48 2.59 -5.34 -8.06
C GLU A 48 3.91 -5.93 -7.57
N GLN A 49 4.42 -6.96 -8.25
CA GLN A 49 5.70 -7.56 -7.93
C GLN A 49 6.86 -6.56 -8.07
N GLU A 50 6.86 -5.73 -9.11
CA GLU A 50 7.86 -4.67 -9.27
C GLU A 50 7.86 -3.68 -8.10
N ILE A 51 6.68 -3.28 -7.60
CA ILE A 51 6.56 -2.38 -6.45
C ILE A 51 7.06 -3.07 -5.18
N ILE A 52 6.64 -4.31 -4.93
CA ILE A 52 7.05 -5.07 -3.74
C ILE A 52 8.57 -5.24 -3.73
N VAL A 53 9.17 -5.69 -4.84
CA VAL A 53 10.63 -5.87 -4.95
C VAL A 53 11.37 -4.56 -4.75
N LYS A 54 10.90 -3.47 -5.37
CA LYS A 54 11.50 -2.14 -5.24
C LYS A 54 11.50 -1.61 -3.81
N GLN A 55 10.44 -1.87 -3.05
CA GLN A 55 10.31 -1.37 -1.68
C GLN A 55 11.06 -2.28 -0.70
N ARG A 56 10.99 -3.59 -0.90
CA ARG A 56 11.81 -4.59 -0.21
C ARG A 56 13.31 -4.32 -0.37
N SER A 57 13.78 -3.93 -1.56
CA SER A 57 15.21 -3.67 -1.78
C SER A 57 15.75 -2.44 -1.05
N LYS A 58 14.88 -1.56 -0.55
CA LYS A 58 15.26 -0.38 0.25
C LYS A 58 15.28 -0.65 1.75
N ALA A 59 14.77 -1.80 2.19
CA ALA A 59 14.73 -2.18 3.58
C ALA A 59 16.06 -2.85 4.01
N PRO A 60 16.49 -2.66 5.28
CA PRO A 60 17.51 -3.51 5.90
C PRO A 60 17.16 -4.99 5.79
N GLU A 61 18.16 -5.88 5.75
CA GLU A 61 17.97 -7.31 5.52
C GLU A 61 16.96 -7.92 6.50
N GLU A 62 17.08 -7.58 7.77
CA GLU A 62 16.20 -8.03 8.86
C GLU A 62 14.74 -7.57 8.72
N LEU A 63 14.48 -6.51 7.94
CA LEU A 63 13.14 -5.95 7.73
C LEU A 63 12.51 -6.30 6.37
N LYS A 64 13.27 -6.92 5.45
CA LYS A 64 12.81 -7.17 4.07
C LYS A 64 11.49 -7.95 4.01
N GLN A 65 11.36 -9.02 4.78
CA GLN A 65 10.16 -9.86 4.79
C GLN A 65 8.92 -9.10 5.32
N TYR A 66 9.11 -8.19 6.28
CA TYR A 66 8.01 -7.42 6.86
C TYR A 66 7.56 -6.30 5.91
N VAL A 67 8.50 -5.67 5.21
CA VAL A 67 8.18 -4.71 4.15
C VAL A 67 7.45 -5.41 3.00
N GLU A 68 7.88 -6.60 2.59
CA GLU A 68 7.19 -7.39 1.59
C GLU A 68 5.73 -7.69 1.98
N ALA A 69 5.50 -8.17 3.19
CA ALA A 69 4.15 -8.43 3.70
C ALA A 69 3.27 -7.16 3.73
N LEU A 70 3.80 -6.03 4.21
CA LEU A 70 3.09 -4.76 4.21
C LEU A 70 2.66 -4.35 2.79
N TYR A 71 3.57 -4.43 1.82
CA TYR A 71 3.24 -4.02 0.45
C TYR A 71 2.30 -5.00 -0.25
N GLN A 72 2.35 -6.29 0.06
CA GLN A 72 1.35 -7.26 -0.40
C GLN A 72 -0.05 -6.87 0.10
N THR A 73 -0.19 -6.59 1.41
CA THR A 73 -1.46 -6.12 1.99
C THR A 73 -1.95 -4.82 1.36
N LEU A 74 -1.05 -3.85 1.13
CA LEU A 74 -1.40 -2.61 0.44
C LEU A 74 -1.95 -2.86 -0.98
N MET A 75 -1.38 -3.82 -1.73
CA MET A 75 -1.90 -4.15 -3.06
C MET A 75 -3.25 -4.86 -2.97
N GLU A 76 -3.43 -5.77 -2.02
CA GLU A 76 -4.69 -6.49 -1.77
C GLU A 76 -5.84 -5.54 -1.48
N THR A 77 -5.68 -4.61 -0.52
CA THR A 77 -6.71 -3.64 -0.18
C THR A 77 -7.00 -2.67 -1.33
N SER A 78 -5.99 -2.31 -2.12
CA SER A 78 -6.17 -1.50 -3.33
C SER A 78 -7.03 -2.20 -4.37
N ARG A 79 -6.81 -3.50 -4.58
CA ARG A 79 -7.61 -4.30 -5.54
C ARG A 79 -9.03 -4.49 -5.05
N ALA A 80 -9.20 -4.77 -3.76
CA ALA A 80 -10.52 -4.90 -3.15
C ALA A 80 -11.35 -3.63 -3.38
N TYR A 81 -10.77 -2.46 -3.09
CA TYR A 81 -11.46 -1.19 -3.29
C TYR A 81 -11.72 -0.87 -4.77
N GLN A 82 -10.76 -1.13 -5.66
CA GLN A 82 -10.97 -1.02 -7.11
C GLN A 82 -12.17 -1.88 -7.56
N ASN A 83 -12.22 -3.14 -7.14
CA ASN A 83 -13.32 -4.03 -7.50
C ASN A 83 -14.67 -3.55 -6.96
N GLU A 84 -14.72 -2.96 -5.76
CA GLU A 84 -15.95 -2.37 -5.22
C GLU A 84 -16.45 -1.18 -6.03
N LEU A 85 -15.55 -0.32 -6.52
CA LEU A 85 -15.89 0.84 -7.36
C LEU A 85 -16.29 0.46 -8.80
N LEU A 86 -15.87 -0.71 -9.26
CA LEU A 86 -16.10 -1.19 -10.63
C LEU A 86 -17.30 -2.13 -10.76
N LYS A 87 -17.90 -2.56 -9.65
CA LYS A 87 -19.24 -3.17 -9.63
C LYS A 87 -20.27 -2.21 -10.24
#